data_AF-A0A540KCN9-F1
#
_entry.id   AF-A0A540KCN9-F1
#
_cell.length_a   1.000
_cell.length_b   1.000
_cell.length_c   1.000
_cell.angle_alpha   90.00
_cell.angle_beta   90.00
_cell.angle_gamma   90.00
#
_symmetry.space_group_name_H-M   'P 1'
#
loop_
_entity.id
_entity.type
_entity.pdbx_description
1 polymer ?
#
loop_
_entity_poly.entity_id
_entity_poly.type
_entity_poly.pdbx_seq_one_letter_code
_entity_poly.pdbx_strand_id
1 'polypeptide(L)'
;MSLEQGIIILICCIYVLTNVYVAVGNEPFLTSYNGSFLNVTFPALQNIQNALNEAGVGDSVKATVPLNADVYNSPDNNPVPSAGRFRTDILQLMTEIVQFLDKNQAPFSINIYPFLSLYGNDDFPFNYAFFDGDTNPIVDAGTGIQYTNVFDANFDTLVSSLKAVGFGNMPIVVGEVGWPTDGDKNANAGNALRFYNGLLPRLGTNRGTPLRPGYIEVYLFGLIDEDAKSIAPGSFERHWGIFRYDGQPKFPVDLSGQGQNKLLVPAKNVQYLSKKWCMFNPNAKDVSKLADNINYACTFSDCTALEYGSSCNNLDANGNASYAFNMYYQVQNQDDLSCNFQGLATLTTQNISQGNCNFIIQIATSSAFSLRPSSSSLLVALLAMLLSALLLL
;
A
#
# COMPACT_ATOMS: atom_id res chain seq x y z
N MET A 1 -1.51 -0.53 16.17
CA MET A 1 -0.14 -0.96 15.82
C MET A 1 -0.23 -2.41 15.34
N SER A 2 -0.81 -2.62 14.15
CA SER A 2 -0.84 -3.93 13.51
C SER A 2 0.48 -4.14 12.78
N LEU A 3 1.24 -5.11 13.26
CA LEU A 3 2.32 -5.76 12.55
C LEU A 3 1.72 -6.57 11.40
N GLU A 4 1.53 -5.95 10.24
CA GLU A 4 1.38 -6.68 8.96
C GLU A 4 2.68 -6.60 8.13
N GLN A 5 3.82 -6.46 8.80
CA GLN A 5 5.14 -6.59 8.19
C GLN A 5 5.73 -7.98 8.48
N GLY A 6 4.91 -9.01 8.26
CA GLY A 6 5.42 -10.39 8.13
C GLY A 6 6.09 -10.53 6.77
N ILE A 7 7.17 -11.32 6.72
CA ILE A 7 7.94 -11.70 5.52
C ILE A 7 7.03 -11.74 4.28
N ILE A 8 7.10 -10.72 3.42
CA ILE A 8 6.47 -10.78 2.10
C ILE A 8 7.38 -11.68 1.28
N ILE A 9 7.03 -12.96 1.22
CA ILE A 9 7.51 -13.79 0.12
C ILE A 9 6.67 -13.35 -1.08
N LEU A 10 7.28 -12.62 -2.01
CA LEU A 10 6.65 -12.37 -3.31
C LEU A 10 6.51 -13.70 -4.05
N ILE A 11 5.40 -14.40 -3.81
CA ILE A 11 4.97 -15.55 -4.62
C ILE A 11 3.68 -15.12 -5.31
N CYS A 12 3.81 -14.48 -6.46
CA CYS A 12 2.70 -14.39 -7.40
C CYS A 12 2.95 -15.40 -8.52
N CYS A 13 2.17 -16.47 -8.52
CA CYS A 13 2.05 -17.50 -9.56
C CYS A 13 3.32 -18.33 -9.86
N ILE A 14 3.28 -19.60 -9.45
CA ILE A 14 4.24 -20.65 -9.83
C ILE A 14 4.03 -20.99 -11.32
N TYR A 15 4.44 -20.10 -12.21
CA TYR A 15 4.82 -20.42 -13.58
C TYR A 15 5.85 -19.37 -14.00
N VAL A 16 7.13 -19.72 -13.76
CA VAL A 16 8.32 -19.02 -14.28
C VAL A 16 8.57 -17.62 -13.71
N LEU A 17 8.74 -17.49 -12.39
CA LEU A 17 9.50 -16.36 -11.85
C LEU A 17 10.99 -16.69 -11.99
N THR A 18 11.72 -15.88 -12.76
CA THR A 18 13.18 -16.03 -12.94
C THR A 18 13.97 -15.53 -11.74
N ASN A 19 13.38 -14.65 -10.92
CA ASN A 19 13.98 -14.10 -9.70
C ASN A 19 12.99 -14.25 -8.53
N VAL A 20 13.45 -14.76 -7.39
CA VAL A 20 12.65 -14.83 -6.16
C VAL A 20 13.38 -14.04 -5.07
N TYR A 21 12.65 -13.17 -4.38
CA TYR A 21 13.21 -12.32 -3.33
C TYR A 21 12.58 -12.62 -1.97
N VAL A 22 13.40 -12.54 -0.92
CA VAL A 22 12.94 -12.52 0.47
C VAL A 22 13.08 -11.08 0.98
N ALA A 23 11.96 -10.42 1.23
CA ALA A 23 11.92 -9.10 1.83
C ALA A 23 12.22 -9.17 3.34
N VAL A 24 13.32 -8.56 3.77
CA VAL A 24 13.74 -8.49 5.18
C VAL A 24 13.32 -7.15 5.77
N GLY A 25 12.07 -7.11 6.26
CA GLY A 25 11.40 -5.88 6.69
C GLY A 25 10.68 -5.18 5.53
N ASN A 26 10.01 -4.07 5.84
CA ASN A 26 9.44 -3.16 4.84
C ASN A 26 9.61 -1.72 5.32
N GLU A 27 10.38 -0.94 4.56
CA GLU A 27 10.69 0.46 4.83
C GLU A 27 11.28 0.75 6.24
N PRO A 28 12.25 -0.04 6.74
CA PRO A 28 12.70 0.04 8.13
C PRO A 28 13.38 1.36 8.51
N PHE A 29 13.80 2.17 7.54
CA PHE A 29 14.58 3.39 7.75
C PHE A 29 13.82 4.68 7.47
N LEU A 30 12.48 4.60 7.40
CA LEU A 30 11.63 5.79 7.43
C LEU A 30 12.01 6.68 8.61
N THR A 31 12.16 7.97 8.36
CA THR A 31 12.39 9.00 9.38
C THR A 31 11.33 8.95 10.50
N SER A 32 10.08 8.63 10.14
CA SER A 32 8.96 8.48 11.08
C SER A 32 9.13 7.35 12.10
N TYR A 33 9.97 6.35 11.83
CA TYR A 33 10.30 5.28 12.78
C TYR A 33 11.39 5.66 13.78
N ASN A 34 11.96 6.86 13.67
CA ASN A 34 12.92 7.42 14.63
C ASN A 34 14.04 6.45 15.01
N GLY A 35 14.58 5.76 14.01
CA GLY A 35 15.71 4.84 14.17
C GLY A 35 15.39 3.47 14.80
N SER A 36 14.12 3.12 15.00
CA SER A 36 13.68 1.88 15.68
C SER A 36 14.31 0.60 15.11
N PHE A 37 14.63 0.57 13.80
CA PHE A 37 15.09 -0.63 13.11
C PHE A 37 16.56 -0.57 12.63
N LEU A 38 17.32 0.48 12.96
CA LEU A 38 18.68 0.69 12.46
C LEU A 38 19.64 -0.45 12.84
N ASN A 39 19.53 -0.97 14.05
CA ASN A 39 20.47 -1.96 14.59
C ASN A 39 20.06 -3.43 14.34
N VAL A 40 18.87 -3.67 13.78
CA VAL A 40 18.31 -5.03 13.62
C VAL A 40 18.19 -5.46 12.16
N THR A 41 17.96 -4.50 11.26
CA THR A 41 17.68 -4.80 9.84
C THR A 41 18.87 -5.47 9.14
N PHE A 42 20.06 -4.89 9.26
CA PHE A 42 21.23 -5.42 8.56
C PHE A 42 21.67 -6.81 9.08
N PRO A 43 21.75 -7.06 10.41
CA PRO A 43 21.98 -8.41 10.92
C PRO A 43 20.92 -9.43 10.46
N ALA A 44 19.64 -9.02 10.40
CA ALA A 44 18.58 -9.90 9.89
C ALA A 44 18.78 -10.23 8.41
N LEU A 45 19.13 -9.24 7.58
CA LEU A 45 19.44 -9.44 6.16
C LEU A 45 20.58 -10.45 5.97
N GLN A 46 21.65 -10.30 6.75
CA GLN A 46 22.80 -11.20 6.72
C GLN A 46 22.41 -12.63 7.09
N ASN A 47 21.67 -12.79 8.19
CA ASN A 47 21.25 -14.11 8.67
C ASN A 47 20.34 -14.83 7.67
N ILE A 48 19.39 -14.11 7.06
CA ILE A 48 18.47 -14.70 6.08
C ILE A 48 19.22 -15.11 4.82
N GLN A 49 20.10 -14.26 4.27
CA GLN A 49 20.88 -14.63 3.09
C GLN A 49 21.83 -15.81 3.37
N ASN A 50 22.47 -15.85 4.55
CA ASN A 50 23.31 -16.98 4.93
C ASN A 50 22.49 -18.28 5.02
N ALA A 51 21.29 -18.24 5.61
CA ALA A 51 20.40 -19.39 5.66
C ALA A 51 19.97 -19.87 4.25
N LEU A 52 19.70 -18.94 3.32
CA LEU A 52 19.42 -19.27 1.92
C LEU A 52 20.62 -19.95 1.24
N ASN A 53 21.84 -19.46 1.50
CA ASN A 53 23.07 -20.05 0.99
C ASN A 53 23.28 -21.47 1.55
N GLU A 54 23.11 -21.66 2.86
CA GLU A 54 23.23 -22.97 3.54
C GLU A 54 22.19 -23.98 3.06
N ALA A 55 20.98 -23.51 2.73
CA ALA A 55 19.92 -24.33 2.13
C ALA A 55 20.16 -24.67 0.64
N GLY A 56 21.22 -24.13 0.02
CA GLY A 56 21.55 -24.38 -1.38
C GLY A 56 20.66 -23.66 -2.39
N VAL A 57 19.88 -22.66 -1.96
CA VAL A 57 18.99 -21.85 -2.81
C VAL A 57 19.45 -20.40 -2.97
N GLY A 58 20.54 -20.01 -2.31
CA GLY A 58 21.03 -18.63 -2.29
C GLY A 58 21.44 -18.04 -3.64
N ASP A 59 21.62 -18.86 -4.69
CA ASP A 59 21.86 -18.41 -6.06
C ASP A 59 20.57 -17.98 -6.78
N SER A 60 19.42 -18.58 -6.46
CA SER A 60 18.13 -18.31 -7.10
C SER A 60 17.17 -17.49 -6.23
N VAL A 61 17.37 -17.50 -4.91
CA VAL A 61 16.59 -16.75 -3.93
C VAL A 61 17.50 -15.75 -3.24
N LYS A 62 17.21 -14.45 -3.39
CA LYS A 62 18.02 -13.37 -2.81
C LYS A 62 17.26 -12.65 -1.71
N ALA A 63 17.92 -12.42 -0.57
CA ALA A 63 17.37 -11.55 0.45
C ALA A 63 17.64 -10.08 0.08
N THR A 64 16.64 -9.22 0.27
CA THR A 64 16.76 -7.77 0.07
C THR A 64 15.99 -7.03 1.16
N VAL A 65 16.13 -5.71 1.21
CA VAL A 65 15.36 -4.85 2.12
C VAL A 65 14.56 -3.89 1.23
N PRO A 66 13.23 -4.03 1.15
CA PRO A 66 12.38 -3.01 0.56
C PRO A 66 12.51 -1.71 1.34
N LEU A 67 13.05 -0.68 0.69
CA LEU A 67 13.29 0.63 1.30
C LEU A 67 12.28 1.63 0.74
N ASN A 68 11.97 2.67 1.49
CA ASN A 68 11.23 3.82 0.96
C ASN A 68 12.20 4.81 0.31
N ALA A 69 11.75 5.61 -0.66
CA ALA A 69 12.55 6.70 -1.24
C ALA A 69 13.03 7.75 -0.22
N ASP A 70 12.50 7.77 1.01
CA ASP A 70 13.00 8.56 2.15
C ASP A 70 14.44 8.23 2.59
N VAL A 71 15.07 7.16 2.09
CA VAL A 71 16.46 6.81 2.45
C VAL A 71 17.52 7.59 1.67
N TYR A 72 17.13 8.32 0.64
CA TYR A 72 18.01 9.19 -0.14
C TYR A 72 17.35 10.52 -0.46
N ASN A 73 18.18 11.53 -0.70
CA ASN A 73 17.71 12.83 -1.16
C ASN A 73 18.79 13.51 -2.00
N SER A 74 18.37 14.51 -2.78
CA SER A 74 19.30 15.51 -3.29
C SER A 74 19.50 16.60 -2.22
N PRO A 75 20.71 17.17 -2.07
CA PRO A 75 20.94 18.29 -1.17
C PRO A 75 20.07 19.50 -1.51
N ASP A 76 19.58 20.24 -0.51
CA ASP A 76 18.68 21.39 -0.70
C ASP A 76 19.29 22.50 -1.58
N ASN A 77 20.61 22.66 -1.53
CA ASN A 77 21.34 23.62 -2.35
C ASN A 77 21.60 23.14 -3.79
N ASN A 78 21.28 21.88 -4.11
CA ASN A 78 21.39 21.30 -5.45
C ASN A 78 20.34 20.18 -5.63
N PRO A 79 19.04 20.50 -5.71
CA PRO A 79 17.93 19.54 -5.66
C PRO A 79 17.71 18.88 -7.03
N VAL A 80 18.72 18.20 -7.56
CA VAL A 80 18.69 17.51 -8.86
C VAL A 80 19.12 16.04 -8.72
N PRO A 81 18.65 15.12 -9.57
CA PRO A 81 18.92 13.69 -9.41
C PRO A 81 20.41 13.31 -9.37
N SER A 82 21.28 13.95 -10.17
CA SER A 82 22.73 13.68 -10.19
C SER A 82 23.45 13.99 -8.88
N ALA A 83 22.82 14.81 -8.02
CA ALA A 83 23.31 15.14 -6.69
C ALA A 83 22.87 14.13 -5.60
N GLY A 84 22.03 13.14 -5.94
CA GLY A 84 21.44 12.20 -5.00
C GLY A 84 22.46 11.49 -4.11
N ARG A 85 22.19 11.44 -2.81
CA ARG A 85 22.96 10.72 -1.79
C ARG A 85 22.01 10.01 -0.83
N PHE A 86 22.46 8.91 -0.24
CA PHE A 86 21.79 8.38 0.95
C PHE A 86 21.84 9.42 2.08
N ARG A 87 20.79 9.47 2.91
CA ARG A 87 20.76 10.41 4.02
C ARG A 87 21.96 10.22 4.93
N THR A 88 22.47 11.31 5.48
CA THR A 88 23.71 11.33 6.27
C THR A 88 23.63 10.51 7.55
N ASP A 89 22.46 10.44 8.18
CA ASP A 89 22.22 9.71 9.43
C ASP A 89 22.25 8.19 9.28
N ILE A 90 22.02 7.68 8.06
CA ILE A 90 22.03 6.23 7.75
C ILE A 90 23.07 5.86 6.68
N LEU A 91 23.90 6.80 6.23
CA LEU A 91 24.84 6.60 5.11
C LEU A 91 25.75 5.38 5.31
N GLN A 92 26.33 5.23 6.51
CA GLN A 92 27.23 4.09 6.80
C GLN A 92 26.46 2.76 6.72
N LEU A 93 25.29 2.67 7.36
CA LEU A 93 24.46 1.48 7.35
C LEU A 93 23.99 1.12 5.93
N MET A 94 23.56 2.11 5.15
CA MET A 94 23.18 1.94 3.76
C MET A 94 24.35 1.45 2.90
N THR A 95 25.55 1.97 3.14
CA THR A 95 26.76 1.52 2.44
C THR A 95 27.07 0.05 2.75
N GLU A 96 26.93 -0.37 4.00
CA GLU A 96 27.14 -1.76 4.41
C GLU A 96 26.09 -2.71 3.81
N ILE A 97 24.82 -2.31 3.79
CA ILE A 97 23.73 -3.06 3.16
C ILE A 97 23.99 -3.21 1.66
N VAL A 98 24.32 -2.12 0.97
CA VAL A 98 24.62 -2.14 -0.47
C VAL A 98 25.83 -3.04 -0.77
N GLN A 99 26.92 -2.93 0.00
CA GLN A 99 28.07 -3.83 -0.13
C GLN A 99 27.69 -5.31 0.03
N PHE A 100 26.80 -5.60 0.98
CA PHE A 100 26.33 -6.96 1.22
C PHE A 100 25.44 -7.48 0.08
N LEU A 101 24.53 -6.65 -0.43
CA LEU A 101 23.67 -7.01 -1.57
C LEU A 101 24.53 -7.30 -2.81
N ASP A 102 25.49 -6.43 -3.13
CA ASP A 102 26.40 -6.62 -4.27
C ASP A 102 27.22 -7.92 -4.15
N LYS A 103 27.80 -8.18 -2.97
CA LYS A 103 28.55 -9.41 -2.69
C LYS A 103 27.72 -10.68 -2.94
N ASN A 104 26.41 -10.63 -2.70
CA ASN A 104 25.50 -11.75 -2.87
C ASN A 104 24.72 -11.71 -4.20
N GLN A 105 25.03 -10.77 -5.10
CA GLN A 105 24.32 -10.56 -6.36
C GLN A 105 22.80 -10.36 -6.15
N ALA A 106 22.44 -9.69 -5.06
CA ALA A 106 21.06 -9.31 -4.74
C ALA A 106 20.79 -7.88 -5.24
N PRO A 107 19.56 -7.58 -5.69
CA PRO A 107 19.20 -6.23 -6.10
C PRO A 107 18.94 -5.32 -4.90
N PHE A 108 19.02 -4.01 -5.14
CA PHE A 108 18.44 -3.00 -4.28
C PHE A 108 16.92 -2.95 -4.50
N SER A 109 16.13 -3.07 -3.43
CA SER A 109 14.68 -2.96 -3.51
C SER A 109 14.21 -1.59 -2.98
N ILE A 110 13.39 -0.90 -3.76
CA ILE A 110 12.90 0.45 -3.45
C ILE A 110 11.41 0.59 -3.74
N ASN A 111 10.69 1.28 -2.88
CA ASN A 111 9.30 1.67 -3.07
C ASN A 111 9.27 3.14 -3.51
N ILE A 112 8.61 3.41 -4.64
CA ILE A 112 8.55 4.75 -5.25
C ILE A 112 7.09 5.14 -5.44
N TYR A 113 6.68 6.20 -4.74
CA TYR A 113 5.29 6.67 -4.73
C TYR A 113 5.18 8.13 -5.18
N PRO A 114 5.03 8.41 -6.49
CA PRO A 114 4.80 9.76 -7.00
C PRO A 114 3.60 10.48 -6.34
N PHE A 115 2.56 9.74 -5.97
CA PHE A 115 1.41 10.25 -5.23
C PHE A 115 1.82 10.95 -3.92
N LEU A 116 2.79 10.41 -3.18
CA LEU A 116 3.21 10.98 -1.89
C LEU A 116 3.85 12.37 -2.04
N SER A 117 4.37 12.71 -3.22
CA SER A 117 4.86 14.07 -3.49
C SER A 117 3.73 15.10 -3.52
N LEU A 118 2.54 14.73 -4.04
CA LEU A 118 1.35 15.59 -4.01
C LEU A 118 0.71 15.62 -2.63
N TYR A 119 0.75 14.51 -1.89
CA TYR A 119 0.21 14.43 -0.55
C TYR A 119 1.04 15.24 0.47
N GLY A 120 2.37 15.15 0.39
CA GLY A 120 3.28 15.82 1.32
C GLY A 120 3.55 17.29 1.01
N ASN A 121 3.21 17.78 -0.19
CA ASN A 121 3.44 19.16 -0.60
C ASN A 121 2.35 19.66 -1.57
N ASP A 122 1.49 20.55 -1.08
CA ASP A 122 0.42 21.17 -1.86
C ASP A 122 0.91 22.03 -3.04
N ASP A 123 2.15 22.52 -2.98
CA ASP A 123 2.79 23.30 -4.05
C ASP A 123 3.56 22.41 -5.04
N PHE A 124 3.55 21.09 -4.85
CA PHE A 124 4.22 20.18 -5.78
C PHE A 124 3.57 20.27 -7.17
N PRO A 125 4.35 20.35 -8.27
CA PRO A 125 3.78 20.49 -9.61
C PRO A 125 2.91 19.28 -9.96
N PHE A 126 1.60 19.50 -10.04
CA PHE A 126 0.62 18.42 -10.19
C PHE A 126 0.92 17.48 -11.37
N ASN A 127 1.26 18.06 -12.53
CA ASN A 127 1.55 17.28 -13.75
C ASN A 127 2.87 16.51 -13.67
N TYR A 128 3.85 17.02 -12.91
CA TYR A 128 5.12 16.33 -12.69
C TYR A 128 4.98 15.01 -11.94
N ALA A 129 3.86 14.77 -11.22
CA ALA A 129 3.57 13.49 -10.60
C ALA A 129 3.17 12.38 -11.60
N PHE A 130 2.91 12.73 -12.87
CA PHE A 130 2.45 11.82 -13.91
C PHE A 130 3.44 11.72 -15.08
N PHE A 131 3.28 10.71 -15.94
CA PHE A 131 4.22 10.42 -17.04
C PHE A 131 3.89 11.08 -18.37
N ASP A 132 2.74 11.77 -18.49
CA ASP A 132 2.41 12.58 -19.66
C ASP A 132 3.24 13.89 -19.71
N GLY A 133 3.99 14.18 -18.64
CA GLY A 133 5.08 15.14 -18.60
C GLY A 133 4.67 16.53 -18.14
N ASP A 134 5.50 17.14 -17.32
CA ASP A 134 5.42 18.57 -17.01
C ASP A 134 6.01 19.40 -18.15
N THR A 135 5.40 20.54 -18.45
CA THR A 135 5.93 21.51 -19.42
C THR A 135 7.15 22.26 -18.88
N ASN A 136 7.39 22.20 -17.56
CA ASN A 136 8.54 22.76 -16.88
C ASN A 136 9.37 21.63 -16.23
N PRO A 137 10.17 20.89 -17.01
CA PRO A 137 10.97 19.80 -16.45
C PRO A 137 12.03 20.30 -15.47
N ILE A 138 12.41 19.44 -14.52
CA ILE A 138 13.61 19.66 -13.72
C ILE A 138 14.82 19.41 -14.63
N VAL A 139 15.61 20.46 -14.85
CA VAL A 139 16.86 20.37 -15.62
C VAL A 139 18.01 20.10 -14.68
N ASP A 140 18.60 18.92 -14.80
CA ASP A 140 19.79 18.54 -14.05
C ASP A 140 21.02 19.19 -14.70
N ALA A 141 21.48 20.31 -14.14
CA ALA A 141 22.59 21.08 -14.71
C ALA A 141 23.92 20.29 -14.78
N GLY A 142 24.10 19.28 -13.92
CA GLY A 142 25.30 18.45 -13.90
C GLY A 142 25.37 17.45 -15.05
N THR A 143 24.23 17.05 -15.61
CA THR A 143 24.13 16.02 -16.66
C THR A 143 23.49 16.51 -17.96
N GLY A 144 22.77 17.63 -17.92
CA GLY A 144 21.93 18.14 -19.01
C GLY A 144 20.61 17.37 -19.18
N ILE A 145 20.31 16.41 -18.32
CA ILE A 145 19.09 15.61 -18.39
C ILE A 145 17.89 16.44 -17.97
N GLN A 146 16.79 16.31 -18.71
CA GLN A 146 15.51 16.93 -18.38
C GLN A 146 14.57 15.86 -17.87
N TYR A 147 14.18 15.96 -16.60
CA TYR A 147 13.20 15.08 -15.99
C TYR A 147 11.83 15.73 -16.09
N THR A 148 10.92 15.09 -16.83
CA THR A 148 9.53 15.57 -17.02
C THR A 148 8.53 14.93 -16.05
N ASN A 149 8.96 13.94 -15.27
CA ASN A 149 8.14 13.29 -14.24
C ASN A 149 9.00 12.91 -13.03
N VAL A 150 8.36 12.86 -11.86
CA VAL A 150 9.01 12.59 -10.58
C VAL A 150 9.47 11.14 -10.43
N PHE A 151 8.83 10.18 -11.09
CA PHE A 151 9.25 8.78 -11.03
C PHE A 151 10.67 8.62 -11.60
N ASP A 152 10.92 9.13 -12.81
CA ASP A 152 12.24 9.08 -13.44
C ASP A 152 13.29 9.82 -12.58
N ALA A 153 12.94 11.00 -12.06
CA ALA A 153 13.86 11.78 -11.22
C ALA A 153 14.17 11.11 -9.88
N ASN A 154 13.18 10.51 -9.23
CA ASN A 154 13.34 9.81 -7.96
C ASN A 154 14.20 8.56 -8.15
N PHE A 155 13.92 7.76 -9.18
CA PHE A 155 14.70 6.58 -9.52
C PHE A 155 16.16 6.94 -9.87
N ASP A 156 16.38 8.01 -10.65
CA ASP A 156 17.75 8.42 -11.01
C ASP A 156 18.49 9.12 -9.84
N THR A 157 17.76 9.65 -8.85
CA THR A 157 18.33 10.05 -7.56
C THR A 157 18.88 8.84 -6.80
N LEU A 158 18.17 7.70 -6.79
CA LEU A 158 18.69 6.45 -6.23
C LEU A 158 19.93 5.95 -6.99
N VAL A 159 19.88 5.95 -8.33
CA VAL A 159 21.03 5.54 -9.16
C VAL A 159 22.27 6.37 -8.82
N SER A 160 22.09 7.68 -8.65
CA SER A 160 23.18 8.59 -8.26
C SER A 160 23.67 8.36 -6.83
N SER A 161 22.76 8.01 -5.91
CA SER A 161 23.09 7.67 -4.51
C SER A 161 23.91 6.39 -4.43
N LEU A 162 23.52 5.34 -5.17
CA LEU A 162 24.28 4.10 -5.30
C LEU A 162 25.66 4.33 -5.94
N LYS A 163 25.72 5.17 -6.99
CA LYS A 163 26.99 5.57 -7.61
C LYS A 163 27.93 6.27 -6.63
N ALA A 164 27.39 7.12 -5.75
CA ALA A 164 28.20 7.85 -4.76
C ALA A 164 28.88 6.94 -3.73
N VAL A 165 28.31 5.76 -3.46
CA VAL A 165 28.92 4.73 -2.59
C VAL A 165 29.66 3.63 -3.38
N GLY A 166 29.85 3.79 -4.69
CA GLY A 166 30.64 2.89 -5.53
C GLY A 166 29.86 1.79 -6.26
N PHE A 167 28.53 1.71 -6.08
CA PHE A 167 27.69 0.62 -6.59
C PHE A 167 26.68 1.09 -7.64
N GLY A 168 27.11 2.03 -8.50
CA GLY A 168 26.21 2.60 -9.50
C GLY A 168 25.48 1.54 -10.32
N ASN A 169 26.16 0.48 -10.75
CA ASN A 169 25.60 -0.57 -11.60
C ASN A 169 24.74 -1.63 -10.88
N MET A 170 24.48 -1.46 -9.58
CA MET A 170 23.63 -2.38 -8.81
C MET A 170 22.24 -2.50 -9.46
N PRO A 171 21.73 -3.74 -9.66
CA PRO A 171 20.36 -3.95 -10.10
C PRO A 171 19.35 -3.35 -9.12
N ILE A 172 18.28 -2.75 -9.64
CA ILE A 172 17.22 -2.13 -8.84
C ILE A 172 15.90 -2.79 -9.19
N VAL A 173 15.13 -3.14 -8.15
CA VAL A 173 13.74 -3.59 -8.25
C VAL A 173 12.85 -2.53 -7.58
N VAL A 174 11.82 -2.08 -8.29
CA VAL A 174 10.78 -1.23 -7.68
C VAL A 174 9.77 -2.15 -7.01
N GLY A 175 9.86 -2.28 -5.68
CA GLY A 175 9.05 -3.20 -4.88
C GLY A 175 7.59 -2.78 -4.75
N GLU A 176 7.34 -1.47 -4.78
CA GLU A 176 5.99 -0.92 -4.74
C GLU A 176 5.93 0.38 -5.56
N VAL A 177 4.90 0.50 -6.41
CA VAL A 177 4.51 1.74 -7.08
C VAL A 177 3.02 1.69 -7.40
N GLY A 178 2.31 2.79 -7.20
CA GLY A 178 0.88 2.84 -7.47
C GLY A 178 0.29 4.21 -7.33
N TRP A 179 -1.04 4.26 -7.35
CA TRP A 179 -1.82 5.48 -7.11
C TRP A 179 -3.14 5.12 -6.42
N PRO A 180 -3.45 5.67 -5.23
CA PRO A 180 -4.69 5.37 -4.52
C PRO A 180 -5.89 6.03 -5.20
N THR A 181 -7.08 5.47 -5.03
CA THR A 181 -8.29 5.97 -5.72
C THR A 181 -9.31 6.64 -4.81
N ASP A 182 -9.01 6.79 -3.53
CA ASP A 182 -9.86 7.46 -2.55
C ASP A 182 -9.05 7.83 -1.31
N GLY A 183 -9.64 8.56 -0.36
CA GLY A 183 -8.99 8.92 0.91
C GLY A 183 -8.06 10.14 0.85
N ASP A 184 -8.01 10.85 -0.28
CA ASP A 184 -7.33 12.15 -0.46
C ASP A 184 -7.87 12.85 -1.73
N LYS A 185 -7.76 14.19 -1.80
CA LYS A 185 -8.20 15.01 -2.96
C LYS A 185 -7.55 14.60 -4.30
N ASN A 186 -6.33 14.08 -4.26
CA ASN A 186 -5.59 13.60 -5.44
C ASN A 186 -5.72 12.09 -5.64
N ALA A 187 -6.28 11.36 -4.68
CA ALA A 187 -6.55 9.93 -4.74
C ALA A 187 -7.94 9.70 -5.36
N ASN A 188 -7.98 9.47 -6.67
CA ASN A 188 -9.22 9.20 -7.39
C ASN A 188 -8.97 8.30 -8.61
N ALA A 189 -10.03 7.61 -9.07
CA ALA A 189 -9.94 6.69 -10.21
C ALA A 189 -9.43 7.36 -11.51
N GLY A 190 -9.68 8.66 -11.70
CA GLY A 190 -9.18 9.41 -12.86
C GLY A 190 -7.67 9.61 -12.84
N ASN A 191 -7.12 10.02 -11.70
CA ASN A 191 -5.68 10.16 -11.51
C ASN A 191 -4.98 8.79 -11.51
N ALA A 192 -5.57 7.76 -10.91
CA ALA A 192 -5.03 6.41 -11.00
C ALA A 192 -4.97 5.92 -12.46
N LEU A 193 -6.05 6.08 -13.23
CA LEU A 193 -6.06 5.81 -14.67
C LEU A 193 -4.96 6.57 -15.41
N ARG A 194 -4.81 7.88 -15.16
CA ARG A 194 -3.75 8.72 -15.77
C ARG A 194 -2.36 8.19 -15.43
N PHE A 195 -2.12 7.84 -14.17
CA PHE A 195 -0.86 7.30 -13.69
C PHE A 195 -0.50 5.98 -14.40
N TYR A 196 -1.40 5.01 -14.39
CA TYR A 196 -1.18 3.70 -15.00
C TYR A 196 -1.08 3.77 -16.53
N ASN A 197 -1.83 4.66 -17.19
CA ASN A 197 -1.69 4.95 -18.62
C ASN A 197 -0.31 5.51 -18.99
N GLY A 198 0.33 6.16 -18.04
CA GLY A 198 1.68 6.67 -18.18
C GLY A 198 2.76 5.61 -17.92
N LEU A 199 2.61 4.86 -16.83
CA LEU A 199 3.61 3.89 -16.36
C LEU A 199 3.65 2.64 -17.25
N LEU A 200 2.51 1.99 -17.49
CA LEU A 200 2.46 0.65 -18.07
C LEU A 200 3.02 0.60 -19.51
N PRO A 201 2.76 1.56 -20.41
CA PRO A 201 3.39 1.54 -21.74
C PRO A 201 4.90 1.70 -21.69
N ARG A 202 5.43 2.44 -20.71
CA ARG A 202 6.89 2.58 -20.53
C ARG A 202 7.53 1.26 -20.08
N LEU A 203 6.85 0.53 -19.19
CA LEU A 203 7.28 -0.81 -18.78
C LEU A 203 7.18 -1.81 -19.95
N GLY A 204 6.06 -1.81 -20.67
CA GLY A 204 5.84 -2.70 -21.83
C GLY A 204 6.81 -2.47 -22.99
N THR A 205 7.41 -1.28 -23.09
CA THR A 205 8.42 -0.93 -24.11
C THR A 205 9.85 -0.94 -23.59
N ASN A 206 10.07 -1.36 -22.33
CA ASN A 206 11.39 -1.33 -21.67
C ASN A 206 12.11 0.02 -21.80
N ARG A 207 11.35 1.11 -21.62
CA ARG A 207 11.90 2.47 -21.79
C ARG A 207 12.93 2.80 -20.73
N GLY A 208 12.71 2.36 -19.49
CA GLY A 208 13.53 2.71 -18.34
C GLY A 208 13.51 4.20 -17.99
N THR A 209 14.57 4.65 -17.33
CA THR A 209 14.83 6.06 -16.95
C THR A 209 16.02 6.62 -17.75
N PRO A 210 16.26 7.95 -17.73
CA PRO A 210 17.41 8.55 -18.39
C PRO A 210 18.78 7.93 -18.02
N LEU A 211 19.05 7.64 -16.73
CA LEU A 211 20.30 7.00 -16.30
C LEU A 211 20.28 5.47 -16.39
N ARG A 212 19.10 4.84 -16.44
CA ARG A 212 18.91 3.39 -16.57
C ARG A 212 17.89 3.08 -17.67
N PRO A 213 18.26 3.28 -18.94
CA PRO A 213 17.40 2.88 -20.05
C PRO A 213 17.30 1.36 -20.12
N GLY A 214 16.12 0.85 -20.43
CA GLY A 214 15.86 -0.59 -20.55
C GLY A 214 14.82 -1.13 -19.58
N TYR A 215 14.89 -2.43 -19.36
CA TYR A 215 13.98 -3.16 -18.46
C TYR A 215 14.19 -2.72 -17.01
N ILE A 216 13.08 -2.47 -16.31
CA ILE A 216 13.04 -2.26 -14.86
C ILE A 216 12.01 -3.25 -14.31
N GLU A 217 12.40 -4.02 -13.30
CA GLU A 217 11.47 -4.90 -12.59
C GLU A 217 10.63 -4.04 -11.63
N VAL A 218 9.31 -4.10 -11.77
CA VAL A 218 8.35 -3.24 -11.05
C VAL A 218 7.16 -4.05 -10.56
N TYR A 219 6.80 -3.86 -9.29
CA TYR A 219 5.62 -4.45 -8.67
C TYR A 219 4.60 -3.35 -8.35
N LEU A 220 3.38 -3.52 -8.86
CA LEU A 220 2.29 -2.56 -8.66
C LEU A 220 1.67 -2.74 -7.28
N PHE A 221 1.44 -1.63 -6.58
CA PHE A 221 0.80 -1.60 -5.28
C PHE A 221 -0.57 -0.92 -5.38
N GLY A 222 -1.70 -1.53 -4.99
CA GLY A 222 -1.93 -2.92 -4.56
C GLY A 222 -2.91 -3.63 -5.49
N LEU A 223 -3.13 -4.93 -5.26
CA LEU A 223 -4.11 -5.69 -6.06
C LEU A 223 -5.55 -5.32 -5.66
N ILE A 224 -5.85 -5.36 -4.36
CA ILE A 224 -7.17 -5.08 -3.79
C ILE A 224 -7.08 -3.94 -2.78
N ASP A 225 -8.19 -3.24 -2.56
CA ASP A 225 -8.34 -2.35 -1.42
C ASP A 225 -8.36 -3.16 -0.11
N GLU A 226 -7.66 -2.66 0.90
CA GLU A 226 -7.41 -3.34 2.18
C GLU A 226 -8.06 -2.53 3.32
N ASP A 227 -9.33 -2.82 3.60
CA ASP A 227 -10.17 -2.06 4.55
C ASP A 227 -9.70 -2.15 6.02
N ALA A 228 -8.86 -3.12 6.36
CA ALA A 228 -8.23 -3.28 7.67
C ALA A 228 -6.85 -2.61 7.78
N LYS A 229 -6.28 -2.08 6.68
CA LYS A 229 -4.95 -1.46 6.67
C LYS A 229 -4.91 -0.25 7.60
N SER A 230 -3.75 -0.05 8.24
CA SER A 230 -3.52 1.10 9.13
C SER A 230 -3.54 2.40 8.32
N ILE A 231 -4.34 3.37 8.78
CA ILE A 231 -4.44 4.71 8.17
C ILE A 231 -3.46 5.72 8.77
N ALA A 232 -2.51 5.28 9.61
CA ALA A 232 -1.56 6.18 10.27
C ALA A 232 -0.74 7.05 9.29
N PRO A 233 -0.31 6.56 8.11
CA PRO A 233 0.29 7.41 7.07
C PRO A 233 -0.69 8.37 6.39
N GLY A 234 -1.97 8.01 6.34
CA GLY A 234 -3.04 8.76 5.69
C GLY A 234 -4.21 7.86 5.32
N SER A 235 -5.37 8.47 5.07
CA SER A 235 -6.62 7.75 4.81
C SER A 235 -6.67 7.07 3.44
N PHE A 236 -5.83 7.51 2.50
CA PHE A 236 -5.62 6.86 1.21
C PHE A 236 -5.05 5.44 1.32
N GLU A 237 -4.47 5.05 2.47
CA GLU A 237 -3.80 3.76 2.66
C GLU A 237 -4.69 2.54 2.40
N ARG A 238 -6.01 2.67 2.50
CA ARG A 238 -6.95 1.59 2.25
C ARG A 238 -7.38 1.46 0.78
N HIS A 239 -6.90 2.35 -0.09
CA HIS A 239 -7.46 2.59 -1.43
C HIS A 239 -6.48 2.41 -2.59
N TRP A 240 -5.36 1.71 -2.36
CA TRP A 240 -4.31 1.45 -3.36
C TRP A 240 -4.69 0.39 -4.40
N GLY A 241 -5.75 -0.39 -4.17
CA GLY A 241 -6.15 -1.48 -5.03
C GLY A 241 -6.52 -1.02 -6.44
N ILE A 242 -6.12 -1.80 -7.45
CA ILE A 242 -6.71 -1.73 -8.80
C ILE A 242 -8.10 -2.40 -8.84
N PHE A 243 -8.35 -3.30 -7.88
CA PHE A 243 -9.65 -3.86 -7.54
C PHE A 243 -10.13 -3.34 -6.19
N ARG A 244 -11.44 -3.33 -5.98
CA ARG A 244 -12.04 -3.12 -4.65
C ARG A 244 -11.83 -4.36 -3.77
N TYR A 245 -12.22 -4.27 -2.50
CA TYR A 245 -12.26 -5.39 -1.54
C TYR A 245 -12.98 -6.65 -2.07
N ASP A 246 -13.95 -6.48 -2.98
CA ASP A 246 -14.74 -7.57 -3.57
C ASP A 246 -14.23 -8.05 -4.94
N GLY A 247 -13.01 -7.63 -5.33
CA GLY A 247 -12.41 -8.04 -6.60
C GLY A 247 -13.09 -7.46 -7.83
N GLN A 248 -13.95 -6.43 -7.67
CA GLN A 248 -14.47 -5.67 -8.81
C GLN A 248 -13.44 -4.61 -9.25
N PRO A 249 -13.20 -4.44 -10.57
CA PRO A 249 -12.22 -3.48 -11.07
C PRO A 249 -12.68 -2.03 -10.82
N LYS A 250 -11.74 -1.15 -10.49
CA LYS A 250 -12.06 0.25 -10.13
C LYS A 250 -11.99 1.21 -11.31
N PHE A 251 -11.12 0.94 -12.28
CA PHE A 251 -10.93 1.74 -13.49
C PHE A 251 -10.38 0.88 -14.64
N PRO A 252 -10.53 1.31 -15.91
CA PRO A 252 -9.90 0.63 -17.04
C PRO A 252 -8.37 0.67 -16.92
N VAL A 253 -7.69 -0.45 -17.12
CA VAL A 253 -6.23 -0.49 -17.10
C VAL A 253 -5.71 -1.57 -18.03
N ASP A 254 -4.68 -1.26 -18.81
CA ASP A 254 -4.01 -2.23 -19.68
C ASP A 254 -2.67 -2.68 -19.10
N LEU A 255 -2.71 -3.79 -18.34
CA LEU A 255 -1.52 -4.40 -17.75
C LEU A 255 -0.50 -4.89 -18.79
N SER A 256 -0.86 -4.99 -20.08
CA SER A 256 0.10 -5.33 -21.13
C SER A 256 0.96 -4.13 -21.58
N GLY A 257 0.57 -2.91 -21.21
CA GLY A 257 1.24 -1.68 -21.65
C GLY A 257 1.05 -1.34 -23.14
N GLN A 258 0.05 -1.93 -23.81
CA GLN A 258 -0.20 -1.71 -25.24
C GLN A 258 -1.22 -0.59 -25.52
N GLY A 259 -1.70 0.10 -24.47
CA GLY A 259 -2.68 1.18 -24.59
C GLY A 259 -4.12 0.72 -24.79
N GLN A 260 -4.44 -0.55 -24.52
CA GLN A 260 -5.76 -1.15 -24.69
C GLN A 260 -6.60 -1.09 -23.42
N ASN A 261 -6.87 0.12 -22.92
CA ASN A 261 -7.57 0.31 -21.66
C ASN A 261 -8.94 -0.36 -21.65
N LYS A 262 -9.08 -1.34 -20.74
CA LYS A 262 -10.31 -2.09 -20.50
C LYS A 262 -10.44 -2.39 -19.02
N LEU A 263 -11.67 -2.57 -18.56
CA LEU A 263 -11.88 -3.09 -17.21
C LEU A 263 -11.29 -4.50 -17.12
N LEU A 264 -10.56 -4.75 -16.03
CA LEU A 264 -10.05 -6.08 -15.73
C LEU A 264 -11.21 -7.05 -15.47
N VAL A 265 -10.93 -8.34 -15.59
CA VAL A 265 -11.93 -9.37 -15.30
C VAL A 265 -12.21 -9.37 -13.80
N PRO A 266 -13.47 -9.16 -13.37
CA PRO A 266 -13.81 -9.16 -11.96
C PRO A 266 -13.70 -10.56 -11.34
N ALA A 267 -13.55 -10.61 -10.02
CA ALA A 267 -13.72 -11.84 -9.27
C ALA A 267 -15.11 -12.46 -9.53
N LYS A 268 -15.16 -13.79 -9.67
CA LYS A 268 -16.38 -14.54 -9.96
C LYS A 268 -16.92 -15.20 -8.70
N ASN A 269 -18.23 -15.41 -8.65
CA ASN A 269 -18.93 -16.13 -7.58
C ASN A 269 -18.77 -15.50 -6.19
N VAL A 270 -18.47 -14.19 -6.11
CA VAL A 270 -18.43 -13.45 -4.85
C VAL A 270 -19.82 -13.47 -4.21
N GLN A 271 -19.92 -14.06 -3.02
CA GLN A 271 -21.15 -14.08 -2.25
C GLN A 271 -21.18 -12.83 -1.37
N TYR A 272 -22.22 -12.01 -1.49
CA TYR A 272 -22.41 -10.84 -0.64
C TYR A 272 -23.38 -11.15 0.49
N LEU A 273 -23.32 -10.34 1.54
CA LEU A 273 -24.38 -10.29 2.54
C LEU A 273 -25.70 -9.81 1.89
N SER A 274 -26.79 -9.85 2.66
CA SER A 274 -28.10 -9.41 2.17
C SER A 274 -28.07 -7.95 1.71
N LYS A 275 -28.89 -7.59 0.72
CA LYS A 275 -29.05 -6.21 0.22
C LYS A 275 -29.81 -5.33 1.22
N LYS A 276 -29.15 -5.04 2.34
CA LYS A 276 -29.61 -4.19 3.43
C LYS A 276 -28.51 -3.21 3.77
N TRP A 277 -28.91 -1.98 4.06
CA TRP A 277 -28.02 -0.91 4.51
C TRP A 277 -28.53 -0.35 5.82
N CYS A 278 -27.60 0.11 6.64
CA CYS A 278 -27.92 0.88 7.84
C CYS A 278 -27.80 2.37 7.49
N MET A 279 -28.89 3.13 7.67
CA MET A 279 -28.92 4.57 7.37
C MET A 279 -29.33 5.37 8.59
N PHE A 280 -29.04 6.67 8.58
CA PHE A 280 -29.58 7.60 9.55
C PHE A 280 -31.11 7.54 9.57
N ASN A 281 -31.70 7.50 10.76
CA ASN A 281 -33.15 7.48 10.95
C ASN A 281 -33.72 8.89 10.81
N PRO A 282 -34.45 9.22 9.73
CA PRO A 282 -35.01 10.55 9.53
C PRO A 282 -36.06 10.92 10.58
N ASN A 283 -36.59 9.94 11.33
CA ASN A 283 -37.55 10.15 12.40
C ASN A 283 -36.90 10.25 13.80
N ALA A 284 -35.56 10.28 13.88
CA ALA A 284 -34.85 10.44 15.14
C ALA A 284 -35.19 11.79 15.78
N LYS A 285 -35.70 11.76 17.01
CA LYS A 285 -36.14 12.97 17.74
C LYS A 285 -35.01 13.64 18.52
N ASP A 286 -34.07 12.85 19.02
CA ASP A 286 -32.89 13.33 19.74
C ASP A 286 -31.65 12.96 18.94
N VAL A 287 -30.95 13.98 18.44
CA VAL A 287 -29.71 13.85 17.67
C VAL A 287 -28.48 14.35 18.45
N SER A 288 -28.62 14.61 19.75
CA SER A 288 -27.54 15.11 20.61
C SER A 288 -26.33 14.19 20.65
N LYS A 289 -26.54 12.89 20.42
CA LYS A 289 -25.53 11.82 20.41
C LYS A 289 -25.07 11.42 19.00
N LEU A 290 -25.45 12.15 17.96
CA LEU A 290 -25.14 11.79 16.57
C LEU A 290 -23.63 11.72 16.31
N ALA A 291 -22.88 12.75 16.71
CA ALA A 291 -21.43 12.79 16.54
C ALA A 291 -20.73 11.64 17.29
N ASP A 292 -21.14 11.34 18.54
CA ASP A 292 -20.59 10.23 19.34
C ASP A 292 -20.79 8.88 18.63
N ASN A 293 -21.98 8.66 18.05
CA ASN A 293 -22.30 7.41 17.35
C ASN A 293 -21.57 7.29 16.00
N ILE A 294 -21.38 8.38 15.27
CA ILE A 294 -20.55 8.41 14.06
C ILE A 294 -19.10 8.07 14.42
N ASN A 295 -18.54 8.72 15.44
CA ASN A 295 -17.18 8.44 15.91
C ASN A 295 -17.01 6.98 16.34
N TYR A 296 -17.99 6.43 17.05
CA TYR A 296 -17.99 5.01 17.42
C TYR A 296 -17.97 4.11 16.17
N ALA A 297 -18.86 4.35 15.21
CA ALA A 297 -18.92 3.58 13.98
C ALA A 297 -17.58 3.61 13.22
N CYS A 298 -16.99 4.80 13.05
CA CYS A 298 -15.73 4.99 12.35
C CYS A 298 -14.49 4.50 13.13
N THR A 299 -14.59 4.29 14.44
CA THR A 299 -13.52 3.65 15.23
C THR A 299 -13.42 2.15 14.90
N PHE A 300 -14.54 1.51 14.55
CA PHE A 300 -14.63 0.07 14.33
C PHE A 300 -14.95 -0.31 12.88
N SER A 301 -14.84 0.64 11.94
CA SER A 301 -15.06 0.41 10.51
C SER A 301 -14.31 1.44 9.67
N ASP A 302 -14.34 1.30 8.34
CA ASP A 302 -13.65 2.20 7.44
C ASP A 302 -14.52 3.40 7.01
N CYS A 303 -14.24 4.58 7.56
CA CYS A 303 -14.89 5.84 7.18
C CYS A 303 -14.00 6.76 6.34
N THR A 304 -12.84 6.30 5.88
CA THR A 304 -11.85 7.13 5.17
C THR A 304 -12.41 7.84 3.93
N ALA A 305 -13.41 7.24 3.26
CA ALA A 305 -14.08 7.84 2.11
C ALA A 305 -14.87 9.12 2.43
N LEU A 306 -15.15 9.42 3.71
CA LEU A 306 -15.82 10.65 4.15
C LEU A 306 -14.88 11.87 4.20
N GLU A 307 -13.57 11.64 4.18
CA GLU A 307 -12.59 12.70 4.37
C GLU A 307 -12.54 13.69 3.21
N TYR A 308 -11.91 14.84 3.44
CA TYR A 308 -11.82 15.90 2.45
C TYR A 308 -11.25 15.40 1.11
N GLY A 309 -11.93 15.71 0.01
CA GLY A 309 -11.52 15.31 -1.33
C GLY A 309 -11.79 13.85 -1.70
N SER A 310 -12.30 13.04 -0.77
CA SER A 310 -12.65 11.63 -0.99
C SER A 310 -14.02 11.45 -1.67
N SER A 311 -14.34 10.22 -2.07
CA SER A 311 -15.53 9.91 -2.88
C SER A 311 -16.86 10.24 -2.19
N CYS A 312 -16.91 10.23 -0.86
CA CYS A 312 -18.11 10.53 -0.07
C CYS A 312 -18.08 11.91 0.59
N ASN A 313 -17.12 12.78 0.23
CA ASN A 313 -16.96 14.08 0.87
C ASN A 313 -18.13 15.05 0.65
N ASN A 314 -18.92 14.86 -0.41
CA ASN A 314 -20.04 15.73 -0.78
C ASN A 314 -21.39 15.32 -0.15
N LEU A 315 -21.41 14.33 0.73
CA LEU A 315 -22.63 13.95 1.45
C LEU A 315 -23.05 15.04 2.44
N ASP A 316 -24.35 15.19 2.62
CA ASP A 316 -24.89 16.02 3.72
C ASP A 316 -24.68 15.33 5.08
N ALA A 317 -25.07 15.99 6.18
CA ALA A 317 -24.90 15.44 7.52
C ALA A 317 -25.59 14.07 7.71
N ASN A 318 -26.76 13.87 7.08
CA ASN A 318 -27.50 12.60 7.17
C ASN A 318 -26.82 11.51 6.34
N GLY A 319 -26.28 11.87 5.17
CA GLY A 319 -25.48 11.00 4.33
C GLY A 319 -24.20 10.55 5.03
N ASN A 320 -23.46 11.49 5.63
CA ASN A 320 -22.26 11.19 6.41
C ASN A 320 -22.54 10.21 7.56
N ALA A 321 -23.62 10.46 8.33
CA ALA A 321 -24.06 9.55 9.38
C ALA A 321 -24.44 8.17 8.84
N SER A 322 -25.20 8.14 7.74
CA SER A 322 -25.62 6.90 7.08
C SER A 322 -24.42 6.10 6.60
N TYR A 323 -23.40 6.75 6.04
CA TYR A 323 -22.21 6.06 5.55
C TYR A 323 -21.47 5.39 6.70
N ALA A 324 -21.19 6.14 7.77
CA ALA A 324 -20.53 5.61 8.96
C ALA A 324 -21.31 4.42 9.55
N PHE A 325 -22.63 4.57 9.73
CA PHE A 325 -23.49 3.50 10.26
C PHE A 325 -23.52 2.28 9.34
N ASN A 326 -23.57 2.47 8.01
CA ASN A 326 -23.50 1.37 7.07
C ASN A 326 -22.16 0.66 7.14
N MET A 327 -21.04 1.37 7.14
CA MET A 327 -19.70 0.76 7.20
C MET A 327 -19.57 -0.12 8.44
N TYR A 328 -20.00 0.36 9.61
CA TYR A 328 -20.05 -0.43 10.83
C TYR A 328 -20.97 -1.65 10.71
N TYR A 329 -22.22 -1.46 10.28
CA TYR A 329 -23.19 -2.54 10.12
C TYR A 329 -22.68 -3.66 9.19
N GLN A 330 -22.01 -3.31 8.09
CA GLN A 330 -21.48 -4.29 7.15
C GLN A 330 -20.30 -5.08 7.74
N VAL A 331 -19.34 -4.43 8.41
CA VAL A 331 -18.21 -5.16 9.04
C VAL A 331 -18.64 -6.00 10.25
N GLN A 332 -19.77 -5.67 10.87
CA GLN A 332 -20.42 -6.49 11.90
C GLN A 332 -21.28 -7.63 11.33
N ASN A 333 -21.09 -8.01 10.05
CA ASN A 333 -21.85 -9.08 9.38
C ASN A 333 -23.37 -8.87 9.39
N GLN A 334 -23.82 -7.62 9.35
CA GLN A 334 -25.25 -7.28 9.38
C GLN A 334 -25.99 -7.77 10.63
N ASP A 335 -25.30 -7.85 11.78
CA ASP A 335 -25.95 -8.18 13.05
C ASP A 335 -27.12 -7.22 13.33
N ASP A 336 -28.28 -7.77 13.74
CA ASP A 336 -29.51 -7.00 13.89
C ASP A 336 -29.38 -5.84 14.92
N LEU A 337 -28.47 -5.95 15.89
CA LEU A 337 -28.20 -4.90 16.89
C LEU A 337 -27.17 -3.88 16.41
N SER A 338 -26.41 -4.18 15.35
CA SER A 338 -25.39 -3.29 14.80
C SER A 338 -25.95 -2.12 13.99
N CYS A 339 -27.28 -2.08 13.75
CA CYS A 339 -27.99 -0.94 13.17
C CYS A 339 -29.04 -0.35 14.13
N ASN A 340 -28.59 0.11 15.30
CA ASN A 340 -29.46 0.83 16.24
C ASN A 340 -28.95 2.24 16.55
N PHE A 341 -27.68 2.38 16.93
CA PHE A 341 -27.03 3.65 17.28
C PHE A 341 -27.91 4.53 18.18
N GLN A 342 -28.48 3.95 19.24
CA GLN A 342 -29.37 4.64 20.19
C GLN A 342 -30.65 5.20 19.53
N GLY A 343 -31.16 4.52 18.50
CA GLY A 343 -32.33 4.94 17.71
C GLY A 343 -32.03 5.94 16.59
N LEU A 344 -30.77 6.32 16.41
CA LEU A 344 -30.31 7.23 15.35
C LEU A 344 -30.19 6.56 13.98
N ALA A 345 -30.27 5.23 13.92
CA ALA A 345 -30.17 4.49 12.68
C ALA A 345 -31.38 3.58 12.44
N THR A 346 -31.62 3.25 11.18
CA THR A 346 -32.65 2.31 10.74
C THR A 346 -32.17 1.53 9.53
N LEU A 347 -32.68 0.32 9.37
CA LEU A 347 -32.41 -0.50 8.19
C LEU A 347 -33.25 -0.06 6.99
N THR A 348 -32.66 -0.20 5.81
CA THR A 348 -33.34 -0.04 4.53
C THR A 348 -32.89 -1.11 3.54
N THR A 349 -33.78 -1.49 2.63
CA THR A 349 -33.46 -2.34 1.47
C THR A 349 -33.30 -1.53 0.18
N GLN A 350 -33.50 -0.21 0.26
CA GLN A 350 -33.24 0.69 -0.86
C GLN A 350 -31.75 1.04 -0.89
N ASN A 351 -31.15 1.03 -2.08
CA ASN A 351 -29.77 1.45 -2.25
C ASN A 351 -29.67 2.96 -1.96
N ILE A 352 -28.79 3.33 -1.04
CA ILE A 352 -28.57 4.70 -0.57
C ILE A 352 -27.24 5.30 -1.07
N SER A 353 -26.53 4.65 -1.99
CA SER A 353 -25.36 5.20 -2.66
C SER A 353 -25.71 6.47 -3.44
N GLN A 354 -24.79 7.44 -3.45
CA GLN A 354 -24.99 8.76 -4.08
C GLN A 354 -23.80 9.15 -4.93
N GLY A 355 -24.01 9.44 -6.22
CA GLY A 355 -22.92 9.83 -7.12
C GLY A 355 -21.80 8.78 -7.17
N ASN A 356 -20.58 9.20 -6.86
CA ASN A 356 -19.40 8.32 -6.73
C ASN A 356 -19.23 7.70 -5.33
N CYS A 357 -20.03 8.11 -4.34
CA CYS A 357 -19.99 7.53 -3.01
C CYS A 357 -20.77 6.21 -2.96
N ASN A 358 -20.05 5.11 -2.83
CA ASN A 358 -20.64 3.77 -2.80
C ASN A 358 -20.82 3.26 -1.36
N PHE A 359 -22.08 3.05 -0.97
CA PHE A 359 -22.44 2.39 0.28
C PHE A 359 -22.37 0.88 0.07
N ILE A 360 -21.29 0.28 0.55
CA ILE A 360 -20.97 -1.12 0.27
C ILE A 360 -21.95 -2.10 0.93
N ILE A 361 -21.95 -3.33 0.43
CA ILE A 361 -22.45 -4.51 1.13
C ILE A 361 -21.25 -5.44 1.28
N GLN A 362 -20.92 -5.86 2.51
CA GLN A 362 -19.75 -6.72 2.73
C GLN A 362 -19.93 -8.11 2.10
N ILE A 363 -18.80 -8.77 1.83
CA ILE A 363 -18.76 -10.15 1.34
C ILE A 363 -19.26 -11.06 2.47
N ALA A 364 -20.08 -12.06 2.13
CA ALA A 364 -20.52 -13.05 3.08
C ALA A 364 -19.30 -13.82 3.61
N THR A 365 -19.16 -13.90 4.94
CA THR A 365 -18.10 -14.67 5.57
C THR A 365 -18.22 -16.14 5.15
N SER A 366 -17.16 -16.67 4.55
CA SER A 366 -17.12 -18.11 4.26
C SER A 366 -17.05 -18.88 5.59
N SER A 367 -17.80 -19.97 5.69
CA SER A 367 -17.78 -20.90 6.82
C SER A 367 -16.42 -21.58 7.05
N ALA A 368 -15.39 -21.26 6.25
CA ALA A 368 -14.03 -21.78 6.41
C ALA A 368 -13.26 -21.12 7.57
N PHE A 369 -13.72 -19.98 8.12
CA PHE A 369 -13.05 -19.26 9.22
C PHE A 369 -13.69 -19.44 10.60
N SER A 370 -14.71 -20.28 10.75
CA SER A 370 -15.31 -20.61 12.05
C SER A 370 -14.56 -21.71 12.83
N LEU A 371 -13.26 -21.90 12.57
CA LEU A 371 -12.35 -22.52 13.55
C LEU A 371 -11.93 -21.46 14.58
N ARG A 372 -12.90 -20.93 15.33
CA ARG A 372 -12.58 -20.44 16.67
C ARG A 372 -12.15 -21.69 17.46
N PRO A 373 -10.99 -21.71 18.15
CA PRO A 373 -10.72 -22.79 19.07
C PRO A 373 -11.86 -22.79 20.07
N SER A 374 -12.64 -23.86 20.09
CA SER A 374 -13.66 -24.05 21.12
C SER A 374 -13.00 -23.86 22.48
N SER A 375 -13.71 -23.30 23.46
CA SER A 375 -13.23 -23.18 24.85
C SER A 375 -12.75 -24.53 25.42
N SER A 376 -13.20 -25.65 24.84
CA SER A 376 -12.72 -27.00 25.08
C SER A 376 -11.26 -27.23 24.68
N SER A 377 -10.80 -26.63 23.58
CA SER A 377 -9.43 -26.77 23.03
C SER A 377 -8.37 -26.09 23.91
N LEU A 378 -8.72 -24.95 24.51
CA LEU A 378 -7.87 -24.23 25.47
C LEU A 378 -7.73 -24.99 26.80
N LEU A 379 -8.80 -25.65 27.26
CA LEU A 379 -8.75 -26.49 28.46
C LEU A 379 -7.84 -27.72 28.27
N VAL A 380 -7.91 -28.37 27.11
CA VAL A 380 -7.09 -29.55 26.80
C VAL A 380 -5.60 -29.18 26.70
N ALA A 381 -5.28 -28.02 26.11
CA ALA A 381 -3.92 -27.53 26.05
C ALA A 381 -3.36 -27.16 27.45
N LEU A 382 -4.19 -26.54 28.31
CA LEU A 382 -3.79 -26.24 29.69
C LEU A 382 -3.57 -27.51 30.52
N LEU A 383 -4.44 -28.52 30.38
CA LEU A 383 -4.33 -29.81 31.06
C LEU A 383 -3.11 -30.59 30.59
N ALA A 384 -2.78 -30.55 29.29
CA ALA A 384 -1.58 -31.18 28.75
C ALA A 384 -0.28 -30.52 29.29
N MET A 385 -0.26 -29.20 29.42
CA MET A 385 0.88 -28.46 30.01
C MET A 385 1.04 -28.69 31.52
N LEU A 386 -0.08 -28.85 32.24
CA LEU A 386 -0.06 -29.19 33.67
C LEU A 386 0.41 -30.64 33.91
N LEU A 387 0.01 -31.58 33.05
CA LEU A 387 0.48 -32.97 33.14
C LEU A 387 1.97 -33.10 32.81
N SER A 388 2.48 -32.38 31.81
CA SER A 388 3.91 -32.41 31.47
C SER A 388 4.77 -31.76 32.56
N ALA A 389 4.28 -30.73 33.25
CA ALA A 389 4.96 -30.14 34.40
C ALA A 389 5.00 -31.06 35.63
N LEU A 390 3.97 -31.89 35.85
CA LEU A 390 3.98 -32.90 36.92
C LEU A 390 4.86 -34.12 36.63
N LEU A 391 5.19 -34.39 35.36
CA LEU A 391 6.09 -35.47 34.94
C LEU A 391 7.58 -35.04 34.99
N LEU A 392 7.85 -33.75 35.23
CA LEU A 392 9.18 -33.14 35.32
C LEU A 392 9.59 -32.76 36.76
N LEU A 393 8.76 -33.12 37.75
CA LEU A 393 9.02 -33.08 39.19
C LEU A 393 9.08 -34.52 39.71
#